data_AF-A0A7K2Q213-F1
#
_entry.id   AF-A0A7K2Q213-F1
#
_cell.length_a   1.000
_cell.length_b   1.000
_cell.length_c   1.000
_cell.angle_alpha   90.00
_cell.angle_beta   90.00
_cell.angle_gamma   90.00
#
_symmetry.space_group_name_H-M   'P 1'
#
loop_
_entity.id
_entity.type
_entity.pdbx_description
1 polymer ?
#
loop_
_entity_poly.entity_id
_entity_poly.type
_entity_poly.pdbx_seq_one_letter_code
_entity_poly.pdbx_strand_id
1 'polypeptide(L)'
;MSSYPPSGPPPTTTLRQRLADLRGPAVPPRPLDARALAALAANPGCGRRALLDGAGVDKTALAAALGSPSAFGQSQFAIVRGNAFEARVKGDGGAELLRLVHEHLGAGSEPPG
;
A
#
# COMPACT_ATOMS: atom_id res chain seq x y z
N MET A 1 44.87 -22.87 11.87
CA MET A 1 45.10 -21.45 11.54
C MET A 1 43.82 -20.92 10.90
N SER A 2 42.95 -20.26 11.69
CA SER A 2 41.65 -19.77 11.22
C SER A 2 41.76 -18.27 10.97
N SER A 3 41.74 -17.88 9.69
CA SER A 3 41.87 -16.51 9.23
C SER A 3 40.49 -15.86 9.16
N TYR A 4 40.00 -15.30 10.27
CA TYR A 4 38.89 -14.35 10.21
C TYR A 4 39.45 -12.98 9.82
N PRO A 5 38.85 -12.26 8.85
CA PRO A 5 39.25 -10.89 8.57
C PRO A 5 38.87 -10.01 9.78
N PRO A 6 39.63 -8.93 10.04
CA PRO A 6 39.33 -8.05 11.16
C PRO A 6 37.98 -7.34 10.92
N SER A 7 37.11 -7.40 11.92
CA SER A 7 35.89 -6.58 11.99
C SER A 7 36.27 -5.11 12.17
N GLY A 8 36.45 -4.40 11.05
CA GLY A 8 36.48 -2.94 11.07
C GLY A 8 35.12 -2.36 11.50
N PRO A 9 35.08 -1.10 11.99
CA PRO A 9 33.81 -0.45 12.30
C PRO A 9 32.92 -0.45 11.04
N PRO A 10 31.63 -0.78 11.15
CA PRO A 10 30.75 -0.79 9.99
C PRO A 10 30.75 0.60 9.35
N PRO A 11 30.80 0.70 8.01
CA PRO A 11 30.72 2.00 7.36
C PRO A 11 29.46 2.73 7.86
N THR A 12 29.59 4.03 8.10
CA THR A 12 28.45 4.91 8.40
C THR A 12 27.62 5.13 7.13
N THR A 13 27.04 4.05 6.61
CA THR A 13 26.05 4.14 5.53
C THR A 13 24.79 4.75 6.09
N THR A 14 24.36 5.85 5.47
CA THR A 14 23.09 6.49 5.80
C THR A 14 21.95 5.48 5.64
N LEU A 15 20.85 5.69 6.38
CA LEU A 15 19.64 4.86 6.23
C LEU A 15 19.21 4.74 4.75
N ARG A 16 19.31 5.83 3.98
CA ARG A 16 19.00 5.83 2.54
C ARG A 16 19.87 4.87 1.75
N GLN A 17 21.17 4.79 2.05
CA GLN A 17 22.06 3.86 1.39
C GLN A 17 21.66 2.41 1.71
N ARG A 18 21.44 2.08 2.98
CA ARG A 18 21.05 0.72 3.39
C ARG A 18 19.75 0.25 2.74
N LEU A 19 18.79 1.16 2.58
CA LEU A 19 17.54 0.89 1.88
C LEU A 19 17.75 0.70 0.36
N ALA A 20 18.67 1.46 -0.25
CA ALA A 20 19.05 1.26 -1.65
C ALA A 20 19.76 -0.08 -1.87
N ASP A 21 20.67 -0.45 -0.96
CA ASP A 21 21.39 -1.73 -1.01
C ASP A 21 20.42 -2.91 -0.92
N LEU A 22 19.42 -2.83 -0.03
CA LEU A 22 18.38 -3.86 0.13
C LEU A 22 17.55 -4.09 -1.15
N ARG A 23 17.27 -3.02 -1.90
CA ARG A 23 16.54 -3.10 -3.18
C ARG A 23 17.44 -3.54 -4.34
N GLY A 24 18.75 -3.38 -4.19
CA GLY A 24 19.71 -3.35 -5.28
C GLY A 24 20.02 -1.90 -5.65
N PRO A 25 21.27 -1.42 -5.50
CA PRO A 25 21.59 0.00 -5.59
C PRO A 25 21.35 0.61 -6.99
N ALA A 26 21.42 -0.22 -8.04
CA ALA A 26 21.13 0.19 -9.42
C ALA A 26 19.62 0.18 -9.76
N VAL A 27 18.78 -0.35 -8.88
CA VAL A 27 17.32 -0.43 -9.10
C VAL A 27 16.68 0.86 -8.60
N PRO A 28 15.88 1.57 -9.41
CA PRO A 28 15.10 2.72 -8.93
C PRO A 28 14.07 2.29 -7.86
N PRO A 29 13.82 3.11 -6.82
CA PRO A 29 12.76 2.81 -5.86
C PRO A 29 11.38 2.83 -6.54
N ARG A 30 10.54 1.83 -6.24
CA ARG A 30 9.10 1.93 -6.51
C ARG A 30 8.51 3.07 -5.65
N PRO A 31 7.68 3.96 -6.22
CA PRO A 31 7.04 5.01 -5.45
C PRO A 31 6.08 4.41 -4.43
N LEU A 32 5.96 5.09 -3.29
CA LEU A 32 4.98 4.72 -2.27
C LEU A 32 3.59 5.19 -2.70
N ASP A 33 2.71 4.26 -3.06
CA ASP A 33 1.35 4.55 -3.49
C ASP A 33 0.33 4.46 -2.34
N ALA A 34 -0.91 4.87 -2.61
CA ALA A 34 -2.00 4.80 -1.65
C ALA A 34 -2.27 3.37 -1.15
N ARG A 35 -2.01 2.35 -1.97
CA ARG A 35 -2.19 0.94 -1.60
C ARG A 35 -1.13 0.49 -0.60
N ALA A 36 0.11 0.89 -0.80
CA ALA A 36 1.21 0.64 0.12
C ALA A 36 0.99 1.34 1.46
N LEU A 37 0.56 2.60 1.46
CA LEU A 37 0.19 3.35 2.66
C LEU A 37 -0.96 2.69 3.43
N ALA A 38 -2.05 2.36 2.74
CA ALA A 38 -3.20 1.68 3.37
C ALA A 38 -2.80 0.34 4.00
N ALA A 39 -1.92 -0.40 3.34
CA ALA A 39 -1.46 -1.68 3.85
C ALA A 39 -0.47 -1.54 5.02
N LEU A 40 0.37 -0.49 5.07
CA LEU A 40 1.16 -0.15 6.26
C LEU A 40 0.26 0.20 7.43
N ALA A 41 -0.75 1.04 7.20
CA ALA A 41 -1.72 1.45 8.23
C ALA A 41 -2.52 0.26 8.80
N ALA A 42 -2.87 -0.70 7.95
CA ALA A 42 -3.56 -1.93 8.37
C ALA A 42 -2.64 -2.96 9.06
N ASN A 43 -1.32 -2.80 8.99
CA ASN A 43 -0.34 -3.71 9.59
C ASN A 43 0.69 -2.93 10.44
N PRO A 44 0.24 -2.19 11.47
CA PRO A 44 1.15 -1.44 12.32
C PRO A 44 2.11 -2.40 13.05
N GLY A 45 3.40 -2.07 13.07
CA GLY A 45 4.43 -2.88 13.73
C GLY A 45 5.05 -4.00 12.87
N CYS A 46 4.57 -4.25 11.64
CA CYS A 46 5.21 -5.21 10.75
C CYS A 46 6.51 -4.64 10.15
N GLY A 47 7.65 -4.89 10.82
CA GLY A 47 8.96 -4.37 10.41
C GLY A 47 9.37 -4.77 8.98
N ARG A 48 9.05 -6.01 8.58
CA ARG A 48 9.29 -6.49 7.21
C ARG A 48 8.54 -5.65 6.18
N ARG A 49 7.29 -5.27 6.49
CA ARG A 49 6.47 -4.46 5.59
C ARG A 49 7.03 -3.05 5.46
N ALA A 50 7.33 -2.42 6.60
CA ALA A 50 7.94 -1.09 6.65
C ALA A 50 9.26 -1.02 5.89
N LEU A 51 10.13 -2.03 6.04
CA LEU A 51 11.40 -2.11 5.31
C LEU A 51 11.20 -2.24 3.79
N LEU A 52 10.33 -3.15 3.34
CA LEU A 52 10.11 -3.35 1.90
C LEU A 52 9.43 -2.14 1.24
N ASP A 53 8.50 -1.47 1.93
CA ASP A 53 7.87 -0.22 1.46
C ASP A 53 8.87 0.94 1.47
N GLY A 54 9.60 1.13 2.56
CA GLY A 54 10.58 2.21 2.70
C GLY A 54 11.78 2.08 1.76
N ALA A 55 12.18 0.85 1.43
CA ALA A 55 13.18 0.56 0.41
C ALA A 55 12.63 0.67 -1.02
N GLY A 56 11.33 0.80 -1.24
CA GLY A 56 10.75 0.85 -2.59
C GLY A 56 10.99 -0.43 -3.38
N VAL A 57 10.95 -1.60 -2.73
CA VAL A 57 11.17 -2.91 -3.37
C VAL A 57 9.98 -3.25 -4.27
N ASP A 58 10.26 -3.83 -5.44
CA ASP A 58 9.23 -4.46 -6.27
C ASP A 58 8.76 -5.76 -5.61
N LYS A 59 7.67 -5.66 -4.84
CA LYS A 59 7.12 -6.78 -4.06
C LYS A 59 6.51 -7.87 -4.93
N THR A 60 6.06 -7.53 -6.14
CA THR A 60 5.52 -8.50 -7.10
C THR A 60 6.64 -9.34 -7.68
N ALA A 61 7.74 -8.70 -8.12
CA ALA A 61 8.92 -9.42 -8.58
C ALA A 61 9.55 -10.26 -7.46
N LEU A 62 9.64 -9.72 -6.24
CA LEU A 62 10.13 -10.46 -5.07
C LEU A 62 9.26 -11.70 -4.77
N ALA A 63 7.94 -11.56 -4.76
CA ALA A 63 7.01 -12.66 -4.51
C ALA A 63 7.15 -13.77 -5.58
N ALA A 64 7.33 -13.39 -6.85
CA ALA A 64 7.57 -14.34 -7.93
C ALA A 64 8.91 -15.08 -7.75
N ALA A 65 9.99 -14.37 -7.43
CA ALA A 65 11.30 -14.96 -7.17
C ALA A 65 11.30 -15.92 -5.96
N LEU A 66 10.45 -15.67 -4.97
CA LEU A 66 10.25 -16.54 -3.81
C LEU A 66 9.29 -17.71 -4.06
N GLY A 67 8.81 -17.91 -5.30
CA GLY A 67 7.87 -18.98 -5.65
C GLY A 67 6.48 -18.82 -5.02
N SER A 68 6.15 -17.61 -4.55
CA SER A 68 4.86 -17.28 -3.94
C SER A 68 4.21 -16.08 -4.64
N PRO A 69 4.02 -16.13 -5.98
CA PRO A 69 3.47 -15.00 -6.72
C PRO A 69 2.08 -14.67 -6.17
N SER A 70 1.81 -13.37 -5.95
CA SER A 70 0.45 -12.93 -5.65
C SER A 70 -0.44 -13.32 -6.83
N ALA A 71 -1.60 -13.93 -6.55
CA ALA A 71 -2.57 -14.24 -7.59
C ALA A 71 -2.88 -12.96 -8.39
N PHE A 72 -2.58 -12.99 -9.70
CA PHE A 72 -3.00 -11.94 -10.61
C PHE A 72 -4.52 -12.05 -10.76
N GLY A 73 -5.26 -10.98 -10.45
CA GLY A 73 -6.72 -11.01 -10.48
C GLY A 73 -7.38 -9.92 -9.66
N GLN A 74 -8.71 -9.95 -9.62
CA GLN A 74 -9.51 -9.03 -8.82
C GLN A 74 -9.16 -9.20 -7.33
N SER A 75 -8.80 -8.11 -6.66
CA SER A 75 -8.50 -8.15 -5.22
C SER A 75 -9.81 -8.46 -4.46
N GLN A 76 -9.91 -9.65 -3.86
CA GLN A 76 -11.07 -10.03 -3.03
C GLN A 76 -11.37 -8.98 -1.95
N PHE A 77 -10.33 -8.41 -1.35
CA PHE A 77 -10.47 -7.29 -0.42
C PHE A 77 -11.07 -6.03 -1.05
N ALA A 78 -10.69 -5.69 -2.29
CA ALA A 78 -11.28 -4.57 -3.02
C ALA A 78 -12.74 -4.84 -3.39
N ILE A 79 -13.07 -6.06 -3.83
CA ILE A 79 -14.44 -6.49 -4.12
C ILE A 79 -15.31 -6.38 -2.86
N VAL A 80 -14.88 -6.99 -1.76
CA VAL A 80 -15.64 -6.99 -0.50
C VAL A 80 -15.88 -5.58 0.01
N ARG A 81 -14.85 -4.71 -0.02
CA ARG A 81 -15.02 -3.31 0.41
C ARG A 81 -15.88 -2.50 -0.55
N GLY A 82 -15.77 -2.72 -1.86
CA GLY A 82 -16.65 -2.09 -2.85
C GLY A 82 -18.10 -2.45 -2.60
N ASN A 83 -18.39 -3.74 -2.44
CA ASN A 83 -19.74 -4.24 -2.15
C ASN A 83 -20.27 -3.70 -0.81
N ALA A 84 -19.43 -3.65 0.23
CA ALA A 84 -19.83 -3.10 1.53
C ALA A 84 -20.11 -1.60 1.47
N PHE A 85 -19.31 -0.85 0.72
CA PHE A 85 -19.54 0.58 0.47
C PHE A 85 -20.85 0.79 -0.29
N GLU A 86 -21.06 0.05 -1.38
CA GLU A 86 -22.28 0.12 -2.18
C GLU A 86 -23.52 -0.21 -1.36
N ALA A 87 -23.47 -1.28 -0.57
CA ALA A 87 -24.57 -1.67 0.32
C ALA A 87 -24.88 -0.58 1.35
N ARG A 88 -23.86 0.07 1.91
CA ARG A 88 -24.03 1.18 2.85
C ARG A 88 -24.64 2.42 2.18
N VAL A 89 -24.16 2.78 0.99
CA VAL A 89 -24.66 3.94 0.24
C VAL A 89 -26.09 3.75 -0.23
N LYS A 90 -26.53 2.50 -0.48
CA LYS A 90 -27.88 2.18 -0.95
C LYS A 90 -28.83 1.73 0.16
N GLY A 91 -28.36 1.56 1.39
CA GLY A 91 -29.11 0.91 2.47
C GLY A 91 -30.37 1.66 2.93
N ASP A 92 -30.43 2.96 2.67
CA ASP A 92 -31.54 3.87 2.98
C ASP A 92 -32.29 4.32 1.72
N GLY A 93 -32.22 3.53 0.64
CA GLY A 93 -32.73 3.94 -0.67
C GLY A 93 -31.81 4.96 -1.38
N GLY A 94 -30.63 5.25 -0.84
CA GLY A 94 -29.71 6.23 -1.38
C GLY A 94 -29.96 7.65 -0.91
N ALA A 95 -30.66 7.83 0.22
CA ALA A 95 -31.08 9.15 0.71
C ALA A 95 -29.87 10.08 0.94
N GLU A 96 -28.83 9.62 1.63
CA GLU A 96 -27.61 10.44 1.81
C GLU A 96 -26.87 10.74 0.50
N LEU A 97 -26.89 9.81 -0.47
CA LEU A 97 -26.31 10.06 -1.78
C LEU A 97 -27.08 11.15 -2.53
N LEU A 98 -28.41 11.08 -2.52
CA LEU A 98 -29.28 12.08 -3.14
C LEU A 98 -29.15 13.44 -2.46
N ARG A 99 -29.04 13.47 -1.13
CA ARG A 99 -28.79 14.70 -0.35
C ARG A 99 -27.49 15.37 -0.79
N LEU A 100 -26.38 14.61 -0.90
CA LEU A 100 -25.08 15.13 -1.35
C LEU A 100 -25.10 15.61 -2.80
N VAL A 101 -25.79 14.90 -3.70
CA VAL A 101 -25.98 15.33 -5.09
C VAL A 101 -26.75 16.64 -5.15
N HIS A 102 -27.85 16.76 -4.40
CA HIS A 102 -28.63 17.99 -4.31
C HIS A 102 -27.79 19.15 -3.75
N GLU A 103 -27.06 18.92 -2.65
CA GLU A 103 -26.20 19.93 -2.02
C GLU A 103 -25.13 20.49 -2.97
N HIS A 104 -24.49 19.65 -3.78
CA HIS A 104 -23.36 20.06 -4.61
C HIS A 104 -23.72 20.39 -6.06
N LEU A 105 -24.84 19.87 -6.58
CA LEU A 105 -25.21 19.97 -8.01
C LEU A 105 -26.64 20.49 -8.24
N GLY A 106 -27.47 20.59 -7.20
CA GLY A 106 -28.91 20.89 -7.30
C GLY A 106 -29.28 22.35 -7.09
N ALA A 107 -28.52 23.29 -7.63
CA ALA A 107 -28.83 24.72 -7.49
C ALA A 107 -30.23 25.05 -8.08
N GLY A 108 -31.22 25.21 -7.19
CA GLY A 108 -32.59 25.61 -7.55
C GLY A 108 -33.64 24.50 -7.60
N SER A 109 -33.31 23.24 -7.26
CA SER A 109 -34.32 22.17 -7.09
C SER A 109 -34.79 22.04 -5.64
N GLU A 110 -35.93 21.39 -5.40
CA GLU A 110 -36.37 21.03 -4.05
C GLU A 110 -35.54 19.84 -3.53
N PRO A 111 -35.21 19.78 -2.22
CA PRO A 111 -34.46 18.65 -1.68
C PRO A 111 -35.22 17.32 -1.81
N PRO A 112 -34.50 16.19 -1.94
CA PRO A 112 -35.13 14.87 -1.94
C PRO A 112 -35.80 14.58 -0.58
N GLY A 113 -36.98 13.96 -0.62
CA GLY A 113 -37.78 13.57 0.55
C GLY A 113 -37.44 12.20 1.12
#